data_AF-A0AAJ0LQL2-F1
#
_entry.id   AF-A0AAJ0LQL2-F1
#
_cell.length_a   1.000
_cell.length_b   1.000
_cell.length_c   1.000
_cell.angle_alpha   90.00
_cell.angle_beta   90.00
_cell.angle_gamma   90.00
#
_symmetry.space_group_name_H-M   'P 1'
#
loop_
_entity.id
_entity.type
_entity.pdbx_description
1 polymer ?
#
loop_
_entity_poly.entity_id
_entity_poly.type
_entity_poly.pdbx_seq_one_letter_code
_entity_poly.pdbx_strand_id
1 'polypeptide(L)'
;MDHVTHYTDLAYFASGSIAVCCYRLFTLSSDPTQVIIQIDNCGAPKDVLITDHIVRDGILNRIADRDLTGIPCDMLCVALTEAGQHHIAFVEADLEDYIHRGYPYERSAQPAARGRHIDRISINSRDLVVGRARLQTARATPTPAADRLAAILDRPPTA
;
A
#
# COMPACT_ATOMS: atom_id res chain seq x y z
N MET A 1 12.32 -14.32 10.91
CA MET A 1 12.65 -13.41 12.04
C MET A 1 12.03 -12.09 11.69
N ASP A 2 11.30 -11.48 12.62
CA ASP A 2 10.67 -10.19 12.34
C ASP A 2 11.75 -9.11 12.27
N HIS A 3 11.67 -8.23 11.27
CA HIS A 3 12.61 -7.13 11.10
C HIS A 3 11.86 -5.81 11.08
N VAL A 4 12.44 -4.77 11.70
CA VAL A 4 11.85 -3.43 11.77
C VAL A 4 12.90 -2.40 11.41
N THR A 5 12.65 -1.62 10.36
CA THR A 5 13.55 -0.55 9.96
C THR A 5 13.42 0.68 10.86
N HIS A 6 14.42 1.56 10.83
CA HIS A 6 14.29 2.89 11.39
C HIS A 6 13.24 3.72 10.64
N TYR A 7 12.73 4.75 11.30
CA TYR A 7 11.89 5.76 10.68
C TYR A 7 12.68 6.56 9.65
N THR A 8 12.03 6.83 8.52
CA THR A 8 12.54 7.64 7.43
C THR A 8 11.54 8.75 7.13
N ASP A 9 12.01 9.98 7.07
CA ASP A 9 11.17 11.14 6.73
C ASP A 9 10.85 11.16 5.23
N LEU A 10 9.63 11.58 4.93
CA LEU A 10 9.15 11.78 3.57
C LEU A 10 8.30 13.05 3.51
N ALA A 11 8.82 14.06 2.80
CA ALA A 11 8.06 15.24 2.44
C ALA A 11 7.09 14.92 1.30
N TYR A 12 5.85 15.40 1.37
CA TYR A 12 4.81 15.24 0.35
C TYR A 12 3.98 16.52 0.21
N PHE A 13 3.14 16.59 -0.82
CA PHE A 13 2.26 17.74 -1.06
C PHE A 13 0.83 17.37 -0.70
N ALA A 14 0.19 18.18 0.14
CA ALA A 14 -1.22 18.03 0.50
C ALA A 14 -1.87 19.40 0.65
N SER A 15 -3.08 19.54 0.10
CA SER A 15 -3.91 20.74 0.27
C SER A 15 -3.21 22.07 -0.03
N GLY A 16 -2.28 22.10 -1.00
CA GLY A 16 -1.58 23.33 -1.39
C GLY A 16 -0.28 23.62 -0.62
N SER A 17 0.13 22.77 0.32
CA SER A 17 1.35 22.95 1.12
C SER A 17 2.23 21.70 1.14
N ILE A 18 3.50 21.89 1.51
CA ILE A 18 4.42 20.79 1.79
C ILE A 18 4.16 20.32 3.22
N ALA A 19 3.97 19.02 3.38
CA ALA A 19 3.84 18.31 4.65
C ALA A 19 4.94 17.25 4.75
N VAL A 20 5.13 16.70 5.96
CA VAL A 20 6.10 15.64 6.22
C VAL A 20 5.41 14.53 6.99
N CYS A 21 5.65 13.29 6.55
CA CYS A 21 5.32 12.07 7.29
C CYS A 21 6.61 11.29 7.54
N CYS A 22 6.56 10.37 8.49
CA CYS A 22 7.64 9.42 8.73
C CYS A 22 7.12 8.03 8.35
N TYR A 23 7.95 7.16 7.78
CA TYR A 23 7.56 5.77 7.56
C TYR A 23 8.65 4.80 7.96
N ARG A 24 8.26 3.56 8.20
CA ARG A 24 9.16 2.43 8.40
C ARG A 24 8.52 1.13 7.92
N LEU A 25 9.35 0.11 7.77
CA LEU A 25 8.95 -1.18 7.24
C LEU A 25 9.07 -2.25 8.33
N PHE A 26 8.07 -3.12 8.39
CA PHE A 26 8.12 -4.35 9.15
C PHE A 26 8.12 -5.52 8.18
N THR A 27 8.99 -6.49 8.41
CA THR A 27 8.89 -7.81 7.78
C THR A 27 8.42 -8.77 8.86
N LEU A 28 7.20 -9.30 8.73
CA LEU A 28 6.65 -10.25 9.68
C LEU A 28 6.84 -11.68 9.17
N SER A 29 7.30 -12.54 10.06
CA SER A 29 7.50 -13.96 9.81
C SER A 29 6.15 -14.69 9.75
N SER A 30 5.40 -14.47 8.68
CA SER A 30 4.17 -15.18 8.31
C SER A 30 4.40 -16.08 7.09
N ASP A 31 3.41 -16.91 6.76
CA ASP A 31 3.36 -17.70 5.53
C ASP A 31 2.12 -17.30 4.70
N PRO A 32 2.29 -16.50 3.62
CA PRO A 32 3.53 -15.90 3.13
C PRO A 32 4.04 -14.77 4.03
N THR A 33 5.33 -14.44 3.93
CA THR A 33 5.94 -13.31 4.66
C THR A 33 5.24 -12.01 4.28
N GLN A 34 4.83 -11.23 5.29
CA GLN A 34 4.14 -9.97 5.07
C GLN A 34 5.08 -8.78 5.30
N VAL A 35 4.95 -7.76 4.45
CA VAL A 35 5.61 -6.47 4.61
C VAL A 35 4.58 -5.44 5.02
N ILE A 36 4.74 -4.87 6.22
CA ILE A 36 3.88 -3.77 6.69
C ILE A 36 4.61 -2.46 6.51
N ILE A 37 3.97 -1.53 5.81
CA ILE A 37 4.41 -0.16 5.64
C ILE A 37 3.69 0.66 6.70
N GLN A 38 4.39 1.06 7.76
CA GLN A 38 3.84 1.98 8.74
C GLN A 38 4.15 3.41 8.31
N ILE A 39 3.11 4.23 8.13
CA ILE A 39 3.20 5.65 7.80
C ILE A 39 2.63 6.42 8.99
N ASP A 40 3.43 7.31 9.56
CA ASP A 40 3.07 8.17 10.69
C ASP A 40 2.98 9.63 10.25
N ASN A 41 1.89 10.28 10.63
CA ASN A 41 1.66 11.68 10.36
C ASN A 41 2.44 12.58 11.35
N CYS A 42 3.65 12.96 10.97
CA CYS A 42 4.59 13.73 11.80
C CYS A 42 4.38 15.26 11.79
N GLY A 43 3.31 15.79 11.18
CA GLY A 43 3.06 17.24 11.16
C GLY A 43 2.13 17.77 10.07
N ALA A 44 1.35 16.91 9.43
CA ALA A 44 0.36 17.29 8.43
C ALA A 44 -1.03 17.54 9.07
N PRO A 45 -2.03 17.99 8.29
CA PRO A 45 -3.40 18.10 8.77
C PRO A 45 -3.89 16.79 9.38
N LYS A 46 -4.62 16.92 10.49
CA LYS A 46 -5.18 15.78 11.21
C LYS A 46 -6.02 14.91 10.28
N ASP A 47 -5.86 13.59 10.39
CA ASP A 47 -6.63 12.57 9.67
C ASP A 47 -6.42 12.56 8.14
N VAL A 48 -5.44 13.31 7.61
CA VAL A 48 -5.21 13.41 6.16
C VAL A 48 -4.90 12.04 5.53
N LEU A 49 -4.12 11.21 6.23
CA LEU A 49 -3.79 9.86 5.76
C LEU A 49 -5.02 8.94 5.71
N ILE A 50 -5.99 9.16 6.59
CA ILE A 50 -7.20 8.34 6.70
C ILE A 50 -8.23 8.77 5.65
N THR A 51 -8.43 10.08 5.51
CA THR A 51 -9.53 10.68 4.75
C THR A 51 -9.22 10.94 3.27
N ASP A 52 -7.95 11.19 2.93
CA ASP A 52 -7.54 11.52 1.56
C ASP A 52 -6.73 10.37 0.95
N HIS A 53 -7.41 9.56 0.14
CA HIS A 53 -6.78 8.45 -0.56
C HIS A 53 -5.77 8.92 -1.63
N ILE A 54 -5.92 10.12 -2.20
CA ILE A 54 -5.00 10.64 -3.21
C ILE A 54 -3.65 10.95 -2.55
N VAL A 55 -3.68 11.61 -1.40
CA VAL A 55 -2.49 11.86 -0.59
C VAL A 55 -1.86 10.54 -0.15
N ARG A 56 -2.66 9.61 0.37
CA ARG A 56 -2.19 8.30 0.83
C ARG A 56 -1.54 7.49 -0.30
N ASP A 57 -2.17 7.41 -1.47
CA ASP A 57 -1.65 6.67 -2.63
C ASP A 57 -0.38 7.34 -3.18
N GLY A 58 -0.33 8.68 -3.19
CA GLY A 58 0.87 9.43 -3.58
C GLY A 58 2.06 9.16 -2.65
N ILE A 59 1.84 9.13 -1.34
CA ILE A 59 2.85 8.76 -0.34
C ILE A 59 3.28 7.30 -0.53
N LEU A 60 2.31 6.39 -0.60
CA LEU A 60 2.54 4.96 -0.71
C LEU A 60 3.38 4.61 -1.95
N ASN A 61 3.05 5.16 -3.12
CA ASN A 61 3.81 4.90 -4.35
C ASN A 61 5.25 5.43 -4.26
N ARG A 62 5.49 6.54 -3.56
CA ARG A 62 6.87 7.05 -3.36
C ARG A 62 7.69 6.16 -2.44
N ILE A 63 7.08 5.62 -1.39
CA ILE A 63 7.73 4.61 -0.55
C ILE A 63 8.00 3.35 -1.38
N ALA A 64 7.01 2.93 -2.17
CA ALA A 64 7.08 1.72 -2.98
C ALA A 64 8.19 1.78 -4.03
N ASP A 65 8.29 2.90 -4.75
CA ASP A 65 9.35 3.17 -5.73
C ASP A 65 10.75 3.19 -5.08
N ARG A 66 10.85 3.66 -3.83
CA ARG A 66 12.12 3.79 -3.12
C ARG A 66 12.63 2.46 -2.56
N ASP A 67 11.78 1.70 -1.89
CA ASP A 67 12.23 0.60 -1.03
C ASP A 67 11.58 -0.76 -1.33
N LEU A 68 10.52 -0.81 -2.14
CA LEU A 68 9.69 -2.02 -2.26
C LEU A 68 9.65 -2.60 -3.68
N THR A 69 10.40 -2.05 -4.63
CA THR A 69 10.42 -2.53 -6.03
C THR A 69 10.70 -4.04 -6.09
N GLY A 70 9.84 -4.77 -6.79
CA GLY A 70 9.93 -6.23 -6.94
C GLY A 70 9.24 -7.05 -5.85
N ILE A 71 8.73 -6.41 -4.78
CA ILE A 71 7.92 -7.10 -3.77
C ILE A 71 6.51 -7.38 -4.33
N PRO A 72 5.97 -8.60 -4.16
CA PRO A 72 4.59 -8.90 -4.53
C PRO A 72 3.58 -7.99 -3.84
N CYS A 73 2.63 -7.44 -4.60
CA CYS A 73 1.65 -6.49 -4.05
C CYS A 73 0.75 -7.15 -2.97
N ASP A 74 0.50 -8.45 -3.06
CA ASP A 74 -0.29 -9.23 -2.11
C ASP A 74 0.39 -9.45 -0.75
N MET A 75 1.72 -9.24 -0.67
CA MET A 75 2.47 -9.28 0.59
C MET A 75 2.42 -7.95 1.35
N LEU A 76 1.88 -6.89 0.75
CA LEU A 76 1.88 -5.56 1.35
C LEU A 76 0.67 -5.34 2.26
N CYS A 77 0.92 -4.70 3.39
CA CYS A 77 -0.10 -4.16 4.27
C CYS A 77 0.29 -2.73 4.65
N VAL A 78 -0.66 -1.79 4.66
CA VAL A 78 -0.38 -0.41 5.05
C VAL A 78 -1.02 -0.11 6.40
N ALA A 79 -0.20 0.35 7.33
CA ALA A 79 -0.60 0.84 8.63
C ALA A 79 -0.43 2.37 8.68
N LEU A 80 -1.54 3.08 8.84
CA LEU A 80 -1.61 4.54 8.97
C LEU A 80 -1.67 4.88 10.45
N THR A 81 -0.67 5.58 10.95
CA THR A 81 -0.59 6.02 12.34
C THR A 81 -0.97 7.50 12.41
N GLU A 82 -1.96 7.80 13.25
CA GLU A 82 -2.43 9.16 13.48
C GLU A 82 -2.65 9.32 14.99
N ALA A 83 -1.98 10.29 15.60
CA ALA A 83 -2.04 10.55 17.04
C ALA A 83 -1.86 9.28 17.92
N GLY A 84 -0.96 8.38 17.50
CA GLY A 84 -0.69 7.11 18.20
C GLY A 84 -1.74 6.02 18.01
N GLN A 85 -2.72 6.21 17.11
CA GLN A 85 -3.70 5.18 16.74
C GLN A 85 -3.38 4.61 15.36
N HIS A 86 -3.39 3.29 15.24
CA HIS A 86 -3.08 2.61 13.97
C HIS A 86 -4.35 2.20 13.23
N HIS A 87 -4.38 2.49 11.93
CA HIS A 87 -5.44 2.09 11.01
C HIS A 87 -4.85 1.29 9.86
N ILE A 88 -5.49 0.19 9.48
CA ILE A 88 -5.06 -0.67 8.38
C ILE A 88 -5.84 -0.31 7.12
N ALA A 89 -5.10 -0.03 6.06
CA ALA A 89 -5.63 0.14 4.71
C ALA A 89 -5.14 -1.01 3.83
N PHE A 90 -6.08 -1.67 3.16
CA PHE A 90 -5.76 -2.66 2.13
C PHE A 90 -5.24 -1.96 0.88
N VAL A 91 -4.19 -2.54 0.32
CA VAL A 91 -3.55 -2.05 -0.90
C VAL A 91 -3.90 -2.97 -2.04
N GLU A 92 -4.24 -2.37 -3.17
CA GLU A 92 -4.42 -3.07 -4.43
C GLU A 92 -3.44 -2.54 -5.46
N ALA A 93 -3.05 -3.39 -6.41
CA ALA A 93 -2.37 -2.92 -7.60
C ALA A 93 -3.37 -2.19 -8.51
N ASP A 94 -2.95 -1.08 -9.07
CA ASP A 94 -3.65 -0.40 -10.16
C ASP A 94 -3.49 -1.22 -11.45
N LEU A 95 -4.52 -2.03 -11.73
CA LEU A 95 -4.54 -2.89 -12.92
C LEU A 95 -4.61 -2.08 -14.22
N GLU A 96 -5.20 -0.88 -14.18
CA GLU A 96 -5.27 -0.01 -15.35
C GLU A 96 -3.87 0.54 -15.67
N ASP A 97 -3.14 1.02 -14.68
CA ASP A 97 -1.72 1.42 -14.81
C ASP A 97 -0.85 0.24 -15.28
N TYR A 98 -1.03 -0.96 -14.71
CA TYR A 98 -0.30 -2.17 -15.12
C TYR A 98 -0.48 -2.48 -16.62
N ILE A 99 -1.74 -2.46 -17.10
CA ILE A 99 -2.07 -2.73 -18.51
C ILE A 99 -1.51 -1.63 -19.40
N HIS A 100 -1.66 -0.36 -19.02
CA HIS A 100 -1.15 0.78 -19.80
C HIS A 100 0.38 0.76 -19.96
N ARG A 101 1.09 0.22 -18.97
CA ARG A 101 2.56 0.02 -19.05
C ARG A 101 2.98 -1.17 -19.91
N GLY A 102 2.03 -1.98 -20.39
CA GLY A 102 2.29 -3.08 -21.32
C GLY A 102 2.89 -4.33 -20.65
N TYR A 103 2.69 -4.53 -19.35
CA TYR A 103 3.12 -5.76 -18.68
C TYR A 103 2.26 -6.97 -19.08
N PRO A 104 2.78 -8.20 -18.95
CA PRO A 104 2.09 -9.39 -19.46
C PRO A 104 0.74 -9.66 -18.78
N TYR A 105 -0.29 -9.88 -19.60
CA TYR A 105 -1.59 -10.38 -19.16
C TYR A 105 -2.25 -11.22 -20.25
N GLU A 106 -3.13 -12.12 -19.86
CA GLU A 106 -3.96 -12.89 -20.78
C GLU A 106 -5.33 -12.23 -20.92
N ARG A 107 -5.83 -12.14 -22.15
CA ARG A 107 -7.18 -11.66 -22.45
C ARG A 107 -7.98 -12.79 -23.10
N SER A 108 -9.14 -13.09 -22.54
CA SER A 108 -10.09 -14.04 -23.12
C SER A 108 -11.49 -13.43 -23.17
N ALA A 109 -12.18 -13.60 -24.29
CA ALA A 109 -13.57 -13.18 -24.41
C ALA A 109 -14.48 -14.22 -23.73
N GLN A 110 -15.33 -13.76 -22.82
CA GLN A 110 -16.34 -14.58 -22.17
C GLN A 110 -17.74 -14.10 -22.57
N PRO A 111 -18.60 -15.00 -23.06
CA PRO A 111 -19.99 -14.66 -23.36
C PRO A 111 -20.72 -14.33 -22.06
N ALA A 112 -21.49 -13.24 -22.06
CA ALA A 112 -22.34 -12.84 -20.96
C ALA A 112 -23.81 -12.76 -21.39
N ALA A 113 -24.71 -12.74 -20.41
CA ALA A 113 -26.15 -12.70 -20.66
C ALA A 113 -26.54 -11.49 -21.53
N ARG A 114 -27.56 -11.68 -22.39
CA ARG A 114 -28.14 -10.65 -23.27
C ARG A 114 -27.17 -10.13 -24.35
N GLY A 115 -26.35 -11.00 -24.94
CA GLY A 115 -25.48 -10.65 -26.08
C GLY A 115 -24.31 -9.75 -25.72
N ARG A 116 -23.97 -9.64 -24.43
CA ARG A 116 -22.80 -8.88 -23.96
C ARG A 116 -21.55 -9.74 -24.07
N HIS A 117 -20.43 -9.12 -24.38
CA HIS A 117 -19.11 -9.73 -24.30
C HIS A 117 -18.38 -9.13 -23.10
N ILE A 118 -17.77 -9.98 -22.27
CA ILE A 118 -16.90 -9.57 -21.17
C ILE A 118 -15.49 -10.01 -21.54
N ASP A 119 -14.54 -9.08 -21.49
CA ASP A 119 -13.13 -9.43 -21.54
C ASP A 119 -12.66 -9.84 -20.15
N ARG A 120 -12.24 -11.09 -20.00
CA ARG A 120 -11.55 -11.56 -18.80
C ARG A 120 -10.06 -11.31 -18.97
N ILE A 121 -9.52 -10.50 -18.06
CA ILE A 121 -8.09 -10.27 -17.91
C ILE A 121 -7.58 -11.20 -16.81
N SER A 122 -6.53 -11.96 -17.10
CA SER A 122 -5.85 -12.80 -16.11
C SER A 122 -4.39 -12.39 -16.04
N ILE A 123 -3.92 -12.05 -14.84
CA ILE A 123 -2.54 -11.67 -14.57
C ILE A 123 -1.97 -12.73 -13.64
N ASN A 124 -0.75 -13.18 -13.91
CA ASN A 124 -0.05 -14.07 -12.99
C ASN A 124 0.30 -13.30 -11.72
N SER A 125 -0.04 -13.82 -10.54
CA SER A 125 0.26 -13.11 -9.27
C SER A 125 1.75 -12.83 -9.10
N ARG A 126 2.63 -13.70 -9.65
CA ARG A 126 4.09 -13.48 -9.67
C ARG A 126 4.51 -12.22 -10.42
N ASP A 127 3.67 -11.75 -11.35
CA ASP A 127 3.94 -10.59 -12.18
C ASP A 127 3.33 -9.30 -11.61
N LEU A 128 2.47 -9.42 -10.59
CA LEU A 128 1.83 -8.31 -9.89
C LEU A 128 2.69 -7.86 -8.70
N VAL A 129 3.80 -7.21 -9.03
CA VAL A 129 4.80 -6.72 -8.08
C VAL A 129 4.90 -5.20 -8.13
N VAL A 130 5.35 -4.61 -7.03
CA VAL A 130 5.67 -3.18 -6.95
C VAL A 130 6.66 -2.78 -8.04
N GLY A 131 6.41 -1.62 -8.65
CA GLY A 131 7.19 -1.07 -9.76
C GLY A 131 6.63 -1.46 -11.13
N ARG A 132 5.83 -2.53 -11.21
CA ARG A 132 5.07 -2.87 -12.44
C ARG A 132 3.64 -2.31 -12.44
N ALA A 133 3.10 -2.07 -11.26
CA ALA A 133 1.85 -1.35 -11.08
C ALA A 133 2.03 -0.32 -9.97
N ARG A 134 1.33 0.80 -10.09
CA ARG A 134 1.08 1.66 -8.94
C ARG A 134 0.22 0.95 -7.91
N LEU A 135 0.38 1.36 -6.66
CA LEU A 135 -0.44 0.94 -5.54
C LEU A 135 -1.59 1.92 -5.33
N GLN A 136 -2.77 1.42 -5.00
CA GLN A 136 -3.93 2.24 -4.70
C GLN A 136 -4.69 1.73 -3.49
N THR A 137 -5.37 2.65 -2.83
CA THR A 137 -6.20 2.40 -1.64
C THR A 137 -7.55 3.10 -1.73
N ALA A 138 -7.90 3.66 -2.89
CA ALA A 138 -9.11 4.44 -3.13
C ALA A 138 -10.41 3.71 -2.70
N ARG A 139 -10.41 2.37 -2.79
CA ARG A 139 -11.55 1.51 -2.43
C ARG A 139 -11.49 0.98 -1.00
N ALA A 140 -10.36 1.15 -0.32
CA ALA A 140 -10.17 0.70 1.04
C ALA A 140 -10.60 1.79 2.03
N THR A 141 -11.53 1.45 2.91
CA THR A 141 -11.79 2.24 4.12
C THR A 141 -10.80 1.80 5.19
N PRO A 142 -9.91 2.69 5.68
CA PRO A 142 -9.00 2.33 6.75
C PRO A 142 -9.79 1.88 7.99
N THR A 143 -9.37 0.78 8.61
CA THR A 143 -10.02 0.20 9.79
C THR A 143 -9.07 0.20 10.98
N PRO A 144 -9.53 0.36 12.22
CA PRO A 144 -8.65 0.26 13.38
C PRO A 144 -7.85 -1.05 13.39
N ALA A 145 -6.55 -0.97 13.68
CA ALA A 145 -5.72 -2.15 13.81
C ALA A 145 -6.17 -2.99 15.01
N ALA A 146 -6.15 -4.32 14.86
CA ALA A 146 -6.36 -5.21 15.99
C ALA A 146 -5.25 -5.05 17.04
N ASP A 147 -5.55 -5.21 18.33
CA ASP A 147 -4.62 -4.98 19.45
C ASP A 147 -3.27 -5.68 19.26
N ARG A 148 -3.28 -6.91 18.73
CA ARG A 148 -2.06 -7.67 18.47
C ARG A 148 -1.16 -7.00 17.42
N LEU A 149 -1.76 -6.43 16.38
CA LEU A 149 -1.04 -5.73 15.32
C LEU A 149 -0.58 -4.35 15.81
N ALA A 150 -1.41 -3.63 16.56
CA ALA A 150 -1.02 -2.38 17.21
C ALA A 150 0.23 -2.57 18.09
N ALA A 151 0.24 -3.60 18.94
CA ALA A 151 1.39 -3.92 19.78
C ALA A 151 2.68 -4.27 18.99
N ILE A 152 2.56 -4.72 17.74
CA ILE A 152 3.70 -4.92 16.84
C ILE A 152 4.17 -3.56 16.29
N LEU A 153 3.23 -2.71 15.87
CA LEU A 153 3.50 -1.39 15.31
C LEU A 153 4.07 -0.40 16.33
N ASP A 154 3.89 -0.65 17.62
CA ASP A 154 4.50 0.15 18.71
C ASP A 154 5.96 -0.25 19.02
N ARG A 155 6.47 -1.33 18.44
CA ARG A 155 7.83 -1.80 18.74
C ARG A 155 8.88 -0.79 18.28
N PRO A 156 9.98 -0.61 19.03
CA PRO A 156 11.12 0.17 18.56
C PRO A 156 11.82 -0.51 17.38
N PRO A 157 12.60 0.22 16.57
CA PRO A 157 13.45 -0.39 15.55
C PRO A 157 14.42 -1.40 16.16
N THR A 158 14.77 -2.43 15.40
CA THR A 158 15.79 -3.39 15.85
C THR A 158 17.18 -2.74 15.75
N ALA A 159 18.00 -2.87 16.79
CA ALA A 159 19.34 -2.29 16.87
C ALA A 159 20.35 -3.01 15.97
#